data_AF-A0A524CUL6-F1
#
_entry.id   AF-A0A524CUL6-F1
#
_cell.length_a   1.000
_cell.length_b   1.000
_cell.length_c   1.000
_cell.angle_alpha   90.00
_cell.angle_beta   90.00
_cell.angle_gamma   90.00
#
_symmetry.space_group_name_H-M   'P 1'
#
loop_
_entity.id
_entity.type
_entity.pdbx_description
1 polymer ?
#
loop_
_entity_poly.entity_id
_entity_poly.type
_entity_poly.pdbx_seq_one_letter_code
_entity_poly.pdbx_strand_id
1 'polypeptide(L)'
;MSDSNDRLREKTLQIASLNQKIEVLQAQLSGSQKRAYQLGQQVEELEETIARKDDEIRILQSELNRTKGALESMGQQMREVRTEQTESLAKRKPAERNYSVEDSLQATKRKVDVLREDLQKLSSAAMAVLNDEEGARAQLREVVMEVGDPKYKVLNLVLEKKRLSIEEIAAVIVADMSETLEIIDELQKTDEVEVQDGQMVIPSKKYRVAQIPVEKWETADPVQIFDELEEIIGKTEGHENIAEAVERAVDFLEQKLARGGALVFEMRRTANKWKAGPADAKGLQYKIKEWKSRALALG
;
A
#
# COMPACT_ATOMS: atom_id res chain seq x y z
N MET A 1 3.13 -84.35 6.46
CA MET A 1 2.26 -83.44 7.23
C MET A 1 2.91 -82.09 7.57
N SER A 2 4.25 -81.96 7.67
CA SER A 2 4.93 -80.67 7.92
C SER A 2 4.80 -79.67 6.77
N ASP A 3 5.08 -80.11 5.54
CA ASP A 3 5.17 -79.25 4.35
C ASP A 3 3.88 -78.50 4.01
N SER A 4 2.72 -79.14 4.19
CA SER A 4 1.41 -78.49 3.99
C SER A 4 1.12 -77.41 5.03
N ASN A 5 1.65 -77.55 6.25
CA ASN A 5 1.41 -76.61 7.35
C ASN A 5 2.32 -75.37 7.21
N ASP A 6 3.56 -75.56 6.76
CA ASP A 6 4.50 -74.48 6.46
C ASP A 6 4.01 -73.62 5.28
N ARG A 7 3.47 -74.26 4.23
CA ARG A 7 2.86 -73.58 3.08
C ARG A 7 1.57 -72.83 3.44
N LEU A 8 0.82 -73.34 4.42
CA LEU A 8 -0.35 -72.65 4.99
C LEU A 8 0.08 -71.39 5.73
N ARG A 9 1.12 -71.47 6.58
CA ARG A 9 1.67 -70.30 7.29
C ARG A 9 2.19 -69.23 6.35
N GLU A 10 2.92 -69.62 5.30
CA GLU A 10 3.42 -68.66 4.29
C GLU A 10 2.27 -67.92 3.59
N LYS A 11 1.21 -68.65 3.19
CA LYS A 11 0.00 -68.04 2.63
C LYS A 11 -0.72 -67.13 3.62
N THR A 12 -0.80 -67.50 4.90
CA THR A 12 -1.38 -66.65 5.94
C THR A 12 -0.60 -65.35 6.11
N LEU A 13 0.73 -65.41 6.11
CA LEU A 13 1.59 -64.23 6.18
C LEU A 13 1.46 -63.34 4.94
N GLN A 14 1.38 -63.92 3.74
CA GLN A 14 1.10 -63.18 2.51
C GLN A 14 -0.27 -62.49 2.54
N ILE A 15 -1.32 -63.19 3.01
CA ILE A 15 -2.66 -62.61 3.14
C ILE A 15 -2.64 -61.43 4.13
N ALA A 16 -1.95 -61.57 5.28
CA ALA A 16 -1.82 -60.49 6.25
C ALA A 16 -1.10 -59.26 5.65
N SER A 17 -0.01 -59.48 4.91
CA SER A 17 0.73 -58.42 4.21
C SER A 17 -0.10 -57.73 3.13
N LEU A 18 -0.87 -58.49 2.34
CA LEU A 18 -1.78 -57.95 1.34
C LEU A 18 -2.91 -57.13 1.98
N ASN A 19 -3.49 -57.60 3.08
CA ASN A 19 -4.52 -56.86 3.82
C ASN A 19 -3.98 -55.53 4.36
N GLN A 20 -2.78 -55.53 4.95
CA GLN A 20 -2.14 -54.30 5.41
C GLN A 20 -1.91 -53.32 4.25
N LYS A 21 -1.49 -53.82 3.08
CA LYS A 21 -1.32 -52.99 1.88
C LYS A 21 -2.65 -52.42 1.37
N ILE A 22 -3.73 -53.20 1.43
CA ILE A 22 -5.08 -52.76 1.08
C ILE A 22 -5.54 -51.63 2.01
N GLU A 23 -5.34 -51.76 3.32
CA GLU A 23 -5.70 -50.72 4.29
C GLU A 23 -4.95 -49.40 4.02
N VAL A 24 -3.65 -49.47 3.74
CA VAL A 24 -2.85 -48.29 3.40
C VAL A 24 -3.36 -47.62 2.11
N LEU A 25 -3.66 -48.41 1.07
CA LEU A 25 -4.19 -47.88 -0.18
C LEU A 25 -5.60 -47.28 0.00
N GLN A 26 -6.45 -47.86 0.83
CA GLN A 26 -7.77 -47.31 1.17
C GLN A 26 -7.65 -45.97 1.91
N ALA A 27 -6.74 -45.87 2.87
CA ALA A 27 -6.47 -44.61 3.57
C ALA A 27 -5.94 -43.53 2.61
N GLN A 28 -5.02 -43.89 1.71
CA GLN A 28 -4.51 -42.98 0.68
C GLN A 28 -5.59 -42.53 -0.30
N LEU A 29 -6.45 -43.45 -0.74
CA LEU A 29 -7.57 -43.14 -1.64
C LEU A 29 -8.57 -42.18 -0.96
N SER A 30 -8.94 -42.44 0.29
CA SER A 30 -9.82 -41.56 1.06
C SER A 30 -9.21 -40.17 1.24
N GLY A 31 -7.92 -40.09 1.55
CA GLY A 31 -7.20 -38.82 1.63
C GLY A 31 -7.15 -38.07 0.30
N SER A 32 -6.96 -38.79 -0.81
CA SER A 32 -6.98 -38.21 -2.16
C SER A 32 -8.37 -37.68 -2.54
N GLN A 33 -9.43 -38.43 -2.25
CA GLN A 33 -10.81 -38.01 -2.49
C GLN A 33 -11.17 -36.74 -1.72
N LYS A 34 -10.76 -36.64 -0.45
CA LYS A 34 -10.96 -35.41 0.35
C LYS A 34 -10.27 -34.20 -0.26
N ARG A 35 -9.02 -34.35 -0.71
CA ARG A 35 -8.28 -33.26 -1.37
C ARG A 35 -8.91 -32.87 -2.70
N ALA A 36 -9.34 -33.83 -3.51
CA ALA A 36 -10.02 -33.55 -4.76
C ALA A 36 -11.33 -32.77 -4.54
N TYR A 37 -12.08 -33.11 -3.49
CA TYR A 37 -13.28 -32.39 -3.10
C TYR A 37 -12.99 -30.94 -2.66
N GLN A 38 -11.97 -30.74 -1.81
CA GLN A 38 -11.54 -29.42 -1.37
C GLN A 38 -11.07 -28.54 -2.54
N LEU A 39 -10.28 -29.11 -3.45
CA LEU A 39 -9.86 -28.41 -4.67
C LEU A 39 -11.06 -28.07 -5.56
N GLY A 40 -12.05 -28.97 -5.67
CA GLY A 40 -13.28 -28.69 -6.41
C GLY A 40 -14.04 -27.48 -5.85
N GLN A 41 -14.16 -27.38 -4.52
CA GLN A 41 -14.78 -26.21 -3.88
C GLN A 41 -13.99 -24.93 -4.12
N GLN A 42 -12.65 -24.98 -4.06
CA GLN A 42 -11.80 -23.83 -4.35
C GLN A 42 -11.93 -23.36 -5.79
N VAL A 43 -12.04 -24.29 -6.75
CA VAL A 43 -12.26 -23.95 -8.17
C VAL A 43 -13.60 -23.24 -8.34
N GLU A 44 -14.67 -23.74 -7.72
CA GLU A 44 -16.00 -23.12 -7.78
C GLU A 44 -15.99 -21.69 -7.21
N GLU A 45 -15.32 -21.48 -6.06
CA GLU A 45 -15.18 -20.15 -5.44
C GLU A 45 -14.36 -19.17 -6.32
N LEU A 46 -13.30 -19.68 -6.96
CA LEU A 46 -12.51 -18.89 -7.90
C LEU A 46 -13.31 -18.52 -9.15
N GLU A 47 -14.10 -19.45 -9.70
CA GLU A 47 -14.98 -19.19 -10.85
C GLU A 47 -16.03 -18.12 -10.52
N GLU A 48 -16.66 -18.16 -9.35
CA GLU A 48 -17.59 -17.11 -8.89
C GLU A 48 -16.89 -15.75 -8.72
N THR A 49 -15.65 -15.75 -8.26
CA THR A 49 -14.86 -14.53 -8.08
C THR A 49 -14.46 -13.91 -9.42
N ILE A 50 -14.06 -14.74 -10.39
CA ILE A 50 -13.79 -14.29 -11.76
C ILE A 50 -15.04 -13.68 -12.38
N ALA A 51 -16.20 -14.34 -12.27
CA ALA A 51 -17.45 -13.83 -12.80
C ALA A 51 -17.81 -12.44 -12.23
N ARG A 52 -17.67 -12.25 -10.91
CA ARG A 52 -17.88 -10.94 -10.27
C ARG A 52 -16.91 -9.87 -10.78
N LYS A 53 -15.64 -10.23 -10.98
CA LYS A 53 -14.62 -9.31 -11.47
C LYS A 53 -14.83 -8.93 -12.94
N ASP A 54 -15.29 -9.85 -13.77
CA ASP A 54 -15.65 -9.57 -15.16
C ASP A 54 -16.82 -8.58 -15.27
N ASP A 55 -17.83 -8.70 -14.39
CA ASP A 55 -18.93 -7.74 -14.33
C ASP A 55 -18.46 -6.36 -13.87
N GLU A 56 -17.56 -6.29 -12.88
CA GLU A 56 -16.94 -5.04 -12.43
C GLU A 56 -16.16 -4.36 -13.55
N ILE A 57 -15.35 -5.12 -14.30
CA ILE A 57 -14.61 -4.63 -15.47
C ILE A 57 -15.57 -4.07 -16.53
N ARG A 58 -16.70 -4.75 -16.80
CA ARG A 58 -17.70 -4.30 -17.77
C ARG A 58 -18.33 -2.96 -17.35
N ILE A 59 -18.62 -2.79 -16.06
CA ILE A 59 -19.14 -1.52 -15.52
C ILE A 59 -18.12 -0.40 -15.69
N LEU A 60 -16.86 -0.64 -15.28
CA LEU A 60 -15.78 0.34 -15.40
C LEU A 60 -15.51 0.74 -16.86
N GLN A 61 -15.55 -0.22 -17.79
CA GLN A 61 -15.45 0.08 -19.23
C GLN A 61 -16.60 0.95 -19.74
N SER A 62 -17.82 0.74 -19.23
CA SER A 62 -18.97 1.59 -19.57
C SER A 62 -18.77 3.02 -19.06
N GLU A 63 -18.30 3.17 -17.82
CA GLU A 63 -18.01 4.47 -17.23
C GLU A 63 -16.89 5.21 -17.97
N LEU A 64 -15.81 4.50 -18.33
CA LEU A 64 -14.72 5.04 -19.12
C LEU A 64 -15.20 5.55 -20.49
N ASN A 65 -16.08 4.80 -21.15
CA ASN A 65 -16.63 5.24 -22.43
C ASN A 65 -17.52 6.48 -22.27
N ARG A 66 -18.27 6.58 -21.16
CA ARG A 66 -19.07 7.78 -20.85
C ARG A 66 -18.20 9.00 -20.56
N THR A 67 -17.14 8.86 -19.76
CA THR A 67 -16.22 9.96 -19.44
C THR A 67 -15.45 10.42 -20.68
N LYS A 68 -15.03 9.48 -21.54
CA LYS A 68 -14.44 9.81 -22.84
C LYS A 68 -15.40 10.63 -23.72
N GLY A 69 -16.66 10.21 -23.83
CA GLY A 69 -17.68 10.96 -24.58
C GLY A 69 -17.94 12.35 -24.01
N ALA A 70 -17.95 12.50 -22.68
CA ALA A 70 -18.08 13.80 -22.02
C ALA A 70 -16.89 14.72 -22.29
N LEU A 71 -15.66 14.18 -22.27
CA LEU A 71 -14.44 14.92 -22.60
C LEU A 71 -14.42 15.37 -24.07
N GLU A 72 -14.84 14.52 -25.00
CA GLU A 72 -14.95 14.87 -26.42
C GLU A 72 -15.97 16.00 -26.63
N SER A 73 -17.14 15.91 -25.99
CA SER A 73 -18.16 16.96 -26.03
C SER A 73 -17.67 18.29 -25.43
N MET A 74 -17.02 18.25 -24.27
CA MET A 74 -16.44 19.43 -23.65
C MET A 74 -15.32 20.04 -24.51
N GLY A 75 -14.48 19.20 -25.14
CA GLY A 75 -13.46 19.65 -26.07
C GLY A 75 -14.02 20.33 -27.30
N GLN A 76 -15.19 19.89 -27.79
CA GLN A 76 -15.90 20.55 -28.88
C GLN A 76 -16.48 21.90 -28.45
N GLN A 77 -17.16 21.96 -27.31
CA GLN A 77 -17.66 23.23 -26.74
C GLN A 77 -16.55 24.24 -26.50
N MET A 78 -15.38 23.80 -26.02
CA MET A 78 -14.23 24.67 -25.79
C MET A 78 -13.68 25.26 -27.10
N ARG A 79 -13.73 24.51 -28.21
CA ARG A 79 -13.37 25.03 -29.54
C ARG A 79 -14.37 26.08 -30.01
N GLU A 80 -15.66 25.83 -29.82
CA GLU A 80 -16.73 26.78 -30.18
C GLU A 80 -16.60 28.09 -29.38
N VAL A 81 -16.42 28.01 -28.05
CA VAL A 81 -16.18 29.19 -27.20
C VAL A 81 -14.91 29.93 -27.61
N ARG A 82 -13.85 29.22 -27.98
CA ARG A 82 -12.61 29.84 -28.46
C ARG A 82 -12.83 30.59 -29.76
N THR A 83 -13.58 30.02 -30.72
CA THR A 83 -13.90 30.69 -31.98
C THR A 83 -14.73 31.96 -31.74
N GLU A 84 -15.75 31.89 -30.87
CA GLU A 84 -16.58 33.04 -30.50
C GLU A 84 -15.77 34.13 -29.79
N GLN A 85 -14.89 33.76 -28.86
CA GLN A 85 -13.98 34.72 -28.21
C GLN A 85 -13.04 35.38 -29.21
N THR A 86 -12.43 34.63 -30.13
CA THR A 86 -11.55 35.22 -31.16
C THR A 86 -12.29 36.18 -32.09
N GLU A 87 -13.53 35.87 -32.46
CA GLU A 87 -14.37 36.78 -33.26
C GLU A 87 -14.80 38.03 -32.48
N SER A 88 -15.05 37.90 -31.18
CA SER A 88 -15.40 39.03 -30.31
C SER A 88 -14.21 39.97 -30.03
N LEU A 89 -13.00 39.42 -29.96
CA LEU A 89 -11.75 40.16 -29.77
C LEU A 89 -11.32 40.89 -31.04
N ALA A 90 -11.56 40.31 -32.23
CA ALA A 90 -11.33 40.99 -33.51
C ALA A 90 -12.19 42.26 -33.70
N LYS A 91 -13.31 42.38 -32.97
CA LYS A 91 -14.21 43.56 -33.01
C LYS A 91 -13.81 44.68 -32.04
N ARG A 92 -12.83 44.49 -31.16
CA ARG A 92 -12.36 45.54 -30.22
C ARG A 92 -11.00 46.09 -30.69
N LYS A 93 -10.96 47.37 -31.09
CA LYS A 93 -9.72 48.10 -31.44
C LYS A 93 -8.75 48.12 -30.25
N PRO A 94 -7.42 47.97 -30.45
CA PRO A 94 -6.47 47.84 -29.35
C PRO A 94 -5.91 49.21 -28.92
N ALA A 95 -5.91 49.45 -27.61
CA ALA A 95 -5.06 50.43 -26.95
C ALA A 95 -4.21 49.74 -25.88
N GLU A 96 -2.91 49.73 -26.14
CA GLU A 96 -1.76 49.71 -25.20
C GLU A 96 -1.75 48.74 -24.01
N ARG A 97 -1.08 47.59 -24.23
CA ARG A 97 0.15 47.19 -23.52
C ARG A 97 0.80 46.05 -24.30
N ASN A 98 1.89 46.35 -25.00
CA ASN A 98 2.66 45.39 -25.78
C ASN A 98 3.38 44.39 -24.87
N TYR A 99 2.73 43.28 -24.54
CA TYR A 99 3.32 41.99 -24.87
C TYR A 99 2.65 41.57 -26.16
N SER A 100 3.43 41.30 -27.22
CA SER A 100 2.82 40.81 -28.44
C SER A 100 2.04 39.55 -28.08
N VAL A 101 0.81 39.40 -28.59
CA VAL A 101 0.07 38.14 -28.48
C VAL A 101 0.97 36.96 -28.91
N GLU A 102 1.90 37.22 -29.82
CA GLU A 102 2.95 36.35 -30.29
C GLU A 102 3.98 35.96 -29.19
N ASP A 103 4.40 36.89 -28.33
CA ASP A 103 5.28 36.60 -27.18
C ASP A 103 4.57 35.73 -26.15
N SER A 104 3.29 36.04 -25.87
CA SER A 104 2.47 35.23 -24.94
C SER A 104 2.22 33.83 -25.51
N LEU A 105 2.00 33.72 -26.82
CA LEU A 105 1.82 32.46 -27.53
C LEU A 105 3.12 31.66 -27.53
N GLN A 106 4.27 32.31 -27.74
CA GLN A 106 5.57 31.65 -27.70
C GLN A 106 5.93 31.17 -26.29
N ALA A 107 5.65 31.97 -25.26
CA ALA A 107 5.82 31.57 -23.87
C ALA A 107 4.91 30.39 -23.52
N THR A 108 3.65 30.42 -23.95
CA THR A 108 2.69 29.33 -23.74
C THR A 108 3.12 28.06 -24.50
N LYS A 109 3.61 28.20 -25.73
CA LYS A 109 4.11 27.07 -26.53
C LYS A 109 5.30 26.40 -25.84
N ARG A 110 6.27 27.18 -25.34
CA ARG A 110 7.39 26.65 -24.55
C ARG A 110 6.89 25.93 -23.29
N LYS A 111 5.91 26.47 -22.57
CA LYS A 111 5.30 25.80 -21.41
C LYS A 111 4.64 24.47 -21.81
N VAL A 112 3.92 24.43 -22.92
CA VAL A 112 3.31 23.20 -23.44
C VAL A 112 4.36 22.16 -23.84
N ASP A 113 5.46 22.58 -24.42
CA ASP A 113 6.57 21.68 -24.80
C ASP A 113 7.24 21.08 -23.56
N VAL A 114 7.51 21.90 -22.53
CA VAL A 114 8.03 21.41 -21.24
C VAL A 114 7.05 20.43 -20.59
N LEU A 115 5.77 20.78 -20.50
CA LEU A 115 4.73 19.89 -19.94
C LEU A 115 4.61 18.56 -20.70
N ARG A 116 4.87 18.54 -22.01
CA ARG A 116 4.87 17.29 -22.80
C ARG A 116 6.06 16.41 -22.47
N GLU A 117 7.25 16.99 -22.35
CA GLU A 117 8.46 16.26 -21.97
C GLU A 117 8.33 15.66 -20.56
N ASP A 118 7.81 16.46 -19.65
CA ASP A 118 7.47 16.13 -18.28
C ASP A 118 6.47 14.95 -18.20
N LEU A 119 5.38 15.03 -18.98
CA LEU A 119 4.38 13.97 -19.04
C LEU A 119 4.95 12.69 -19.65
N GLN A 120 5.90 12.79 -20.59
CA GLN A 120 6.59 11.66 -21.17
C GLN A 120 7.50 10.96 -20.15
N LYS A 121 8.24 11.72 -19.33
CA LYS A 121 9.07 11.19 -18.23
C LYS A 121 8.18 10.45 -17.21
N LEU A 122 7.10 11.08 -16.77
CA LEU A 122 6.16 10.49 -15.82
C LEU A 122 5.53 9.19 -16.37
N SER A 123 5.11 9.20 -17.64
CA SER A 123 4.55 8.03 -18.32
C SER A 123 5.54 6.87 -18.39
N SER A 124 6.81 7.15 -18.73
CA SER A 124 7.85 6.11 -18.78
C SER A 124 8.11 5.48 -17.40
N ALA A 125 8.18 6.29 -16.34
CA ALA A 125 8.38 5.79 -14.99
C ALA A 125 7.16 5.00 -14.47
N ALA A 126 5.94 5.42 -14.84
CA ALA A 126 4.72 4.69 -14.49
C ALA A 126 4.65 3.33 -15.20
N MET A 127 5.05 3.26 -16.47
CA MET A 127 5.12 2.00 -17.23
C MET A 127 6.16 1.04 -16.63
N ALA A 128 7.31 1.54 -16.19
CA ALA A 128 8.31 0.72 -15.50
C ALA A 128 7.76 0.11 -14.20
N VAL A 129 6.93 0.84 -13.45
CA VAL A 129 6.24 0.32 -12.26
C VAL A 129 5.19 -0.74 -12.63
N LEU A 130 4.42 -0.53 -13.70
CA LEU A 130 3.45 -1.51 -14.17
C LEU A 130 4.10 -2.82 -14.65
N ASN A 131 5.32 -2.73 -15.17
CA ASN A 131 6.12 -3.89 -15.59
C ASN A 131 6.88 -4.56 -14.43
N ASP A 132 6.71 -4.07 -13.19
CA ASP A 132 7.37 -4.55 -11.97
C ASP A 132 8.91 -4.54 -12.07
N GLU A 133 9.46 -3.53 -12.75
CA GLU A 133 10.90 -3.35 -12.89
C GLU A 133 11.55 -2.98 -11.54
N GLU A 134 12.73 -3.54 -11.27
CA GLU A 134 13.44 -3.33 -10.01
C GLU A 134 13.86 -1.86 -9.86
N GLY A 135 13.48 -1.23 -8.74
CA GLY A 135 13.74 0.20 -8.49
C GLY A 135 12.77 1.16 -9.18
N ALA A 136 11.83 0.68 -10.00
CA ALA A 136 10.89 1.55 -10.72
C ALA A 136 10.02 2.42 -9.81
N ARG A 137 9.67 1.92 -8.60
CA ARG A 137 8.92 2.71 -7.61
C ARG A 137 9.72 3.90 -7.07
N ALA A 138 11.04 3.75 -6.92
CA ALA A 138 11.91 4.83 -6.50
C ALA A 138 12.07 5.86 -7.64
N GLN A 139 12.24 5.38 -8.87
CA GLN A 139 12.33 6.23 -10.06
C GLN A 139 11.03 7.01 -10.33
N LEU A 140 9.86 6.38 -10.19
CA LEU A 140 8.58 7.06 -10.30
C LEU A 140 8.42 8.13 -9.23
N ARG A 141 8.85 7.84 -8.00
CA ARG A 141 8.82 8.84 -6.92
C ARG A 141 9.71 10.04 -7.23
N GLU A 142 10.92 9.82 -7.75
CA GLU A 142 11.85 10.89 -8.16
C GLU A 142 11.24 11.76 -9.26
N VAL A 143 10.70 11.15 -10.32
CA VAL A 143 10.05 11.88 -11.42
C VAL A 143 8.82 12.65 -10.94
N VAL A 144 8.02 12.10 -10.02
CA VAL A 144 6.88 12.82 -9.41
C VAL A 144 7.37 14.01 -8.57
N MET A 145 8.53 13.92 -7.90
CA MET A 145 9.11 15.05 -7.17
C MET A 145 9.67 16.14 -8.09
N GLU A 146 10.20 15.76 -9.25
CA GLU A 146 10.72 16.71 -10.25
C GLU A 146 9.60 17.39 -11.05
N VAL A 147 8.58 16.63 -11.42
CA VAL A 147 7.61 17.02 -12.47
C VAL A 147 6.16 17.12 -11.95
N GLY A 148 5.85 16.51 -10.81
CA GLY A 148 4.50 16.44 -10.28
C GLY A 148 3.93 17.80 -9.83
N ASP A 149 2.61 17.83 -9.63
CA ASP A 149 1.91 18.98 -9.05
C ASP A 149 2.62 19.44 -7.76
N PRO A 150 2.90 20.75 -7.57
CA PRO A 150 3.45 21.30 -6.35
C PRO A 150 2.76 20.77 -5.08
N LYS A 151 1.44 20.54 -5.15
CA LYS A 151 0.65 19.94 -4.07
C LYS A 151 1.15 18.55 -3.67
N TYR A 152 1.39 17.68 -4.65
CA TYR A 152 1.90 16.33 -4.39
C TYR A 152 3.37 16.35 -3.95
N LYS A 153 4.17 17.30 -4.44
CA LYS A 153 5.55 17.49 -3.97
C LYS A 153 5.60 17.83 -2.50
N VAL A 154 4.80 18.82 -2.06
CA VAL A 154 4.69 19.21 -0.65
C VAL A 154 4.21 18.04 0.20
N LEU A 155 3.16 17.33 -0.24
CA LEU A 155 2.65 16.17 0.49
C LEU A 155 3.73 15.08 0.66
N ASN A 156 4.43 14.70 -0.41
CA ASN A 156 5.49 13.70 -0.35
C ASN A 156 6.64 14.13 0.56
N LEU A 157 7.05 15.39 0.50
CA LEU A 157 8.07 15.97 1.40
C LEU A 157 7.66 15.87 2.86
N VAL A 158 6.42 16.24 3.17
CA VAL A 158 5.87 16.19 4.53
C VAL A 158 5.72 14.75 5.01
N LEU A 159 5.31 13.81 4.15
CA LEU A 159 5.24 12.38 4.49
C LEU A 159 6.61 11.77 4.73
N GLU A 160 7.63 12.17 3.97
CA GLU A 160 8.99 11.64 4.10
C GLU A 160 9.68 12.18 5.36
N LYS A 161 9.67 13.51 5.54
CA LYS A 161 10.38 14.17 6.65
C LYS A 161 9.56 14.25 7.93
N LYS A 162 8.25 13.93 7.87
CA LYS A 162 7.25 13.91 8.95
C LYS A 162 6.96 15.24 9.61
N ARG A 163 7.92 16.16 9.63
CA ARG A 163 7.81 17.48 10.23
C ARG A 163 8.73 18.43 9.49
N LEU A 164 8.15 19.42 8.84
CA LEU A 164 8.88 20.45 8.10
C LEU A 164 8.33 21.83 8.43
N SER A 165 9.19 22.83 8.45
CA SER A 165 8.73 24.21 8.47
C SER A 165 8.22 24.64 7.09
N ILE A 166 7.30 25.60 7.04
CA ILE A 166 6.78 26.17 5.78
C ILE A 166 7.93 26.77 4.95
N GLU A 167 8.93 27.35 5.61
CA GLU A 167 10.12 27.92 4.98
C GLU A 167 10.98 26.85 4.29
N GLU A 168 11.19 25.70 4.95
CA GLU A 168 11.91 24.57 4.34
C GLU A 168 11.16 24.00 3.14
N ILE A 169 9.82 23.95 3.21
CA ILE A 169 8.99 23.49 2.09
C ILE A 169 9.15 24.44 0.91
N ALA A 170 8.97 25.75 1.13
CA ALA A 170 9.10 26.78 0.10
C ALA A 170 10.48 26.74 -0.59
N ALA A 171 11.54 26.56 0.20
CA ALA A 171 12.90 26.43 -0.31
C ALA A 171 13.10 25.20 -1.21
N VAL A 172 12.50 24.06 -0.86
CA VAL A 172 12.66 22.82 -1.63
C VAL A 172 11.83 22.82 -2.91
N ILE A 173 10.61 23.36 -2.88
CA ILE A 173 9.75 23.42 -4.08
C ILE A 173 10.05 24.64 -4.96
N VAL A 174 10.96 25.53 -4.52
CA VAL A 174 11.34 26.77 -5.21
C VAL A 174 10.10 27.64 -5.52
N ALA A 175 9.20 27.75 -4.54
CA ALA A 175 8.01 28.58 -4.60
C ALA A 175 8.12 29.73 -3.59
N ASP A 176 7.32 30.78 -3.79
CA ASP A 176 7.23 31.84 -2.80
C ASP A 176 6.39 31.39 -1.57
N MET A 177 6.47 32.16 -0.49
CA MET A 177 5.74 31.84 0.75
C MET A 177 4.22 31.87 0.57
N SER A 178 3.70 32.70 -0.34
CA SER A 178 2.25 32.83 -0.55
C SER A 178 1.71 31.61 -1.28
N GLU A 179 2.38 31.18 -2.35
CA GLU A 179 2.08 29.98 -3.12
C GLU A 179 2.23 28.72 -2.27
N THR A 180 3.29 28.64 -1.44
CA THR A 180 3.49 27.53 -0.51
C THR A 180 2.36 27.45 0.52
N LEU A 181 1.91 28.60 1.06
CA LEU A 181 0.79 28.66 2.00
C LEU A 181 -0.53 28.25 1.35
N GLU A 182 -0.79 28.68 0.11
CA GLU A 182 -1.97 28.25 -0.64
C GLU A 182 -2.00 26.73 -0.84
N ILE A 183 -0.87 26.14 -1.23
CA ILE A 183 -0.74 24.68 -1.38
C ILE A 183 -0.99 23.95 -0.05
N ILE A 184 -0.43 24.46 1.05
CA ILE A 184 -0.62 23.88 2.39
C ILE A 184 -2.08 24.00 2.83
N ASP A 185 -2.73 25.14 2.62
CA ASP A 185 -4.15 25.36 2.96
C ASP A 185 -5.04 24.41 2.15
N GLU A 186 -4.74 24.21 0.87
CA GLU A 186 -5.43 23.20 0.06
C GLU A 186 -5.23 21.77 0.57
N LEU A 187 -4.00 21.41 0.97
CA LEU A 187 -3.71 20.10 1.55
C LEU A 187 -4.42 19.90 2.90
N GLN A 188 -4.52 20.95 3.72
CA GLN A 188 -5.28 20.94 4.96
C GLN A 188 -6.78 20.74 4.72
N LYS A 189 -7.36 21.43 3.73
CA LYS A 189 -8.78 21.27 3.34
C LYS A 189 -9.10 19.84 2.91
N THR A 190 -8.14 19.16 2.29
CA THR A 190 -8.26 17.74 1.90
C THR A 190 -7.85 16.76 3.00
N ASP A 191 -7.60 17.23 4.22
CA ASP A 191 -7.15 16.44 5.37
C ASP A 191 -5.89 15.61 5.05
N GLU A 192 -4.95 16.18 4.29
CA GLU A 192 -3.69 15.53 3.92
C GLU A 192 -2.56 15.88 4.89
N VAL A 193 -2.52 17.14 5.35
CA VAL A 193 -1.52 17.69 6.26
C VAL A 193 -2.18 18.52 7.35
N GLU A 194 -1.48 18.75 8.46
CA GLU A 194 -1.86 19.64 9.56
C GLU A 194 -0.74 20.65 9.80
N VAL A 195 -1.09 21.88 10.21
CA VAL A 195 -0.09 22.88 10.63
C VAL A 195 -0.10 22.98 12.15
N GLN A 196 1.02 22.62 12.76
CA GLN A 196 1.32 22.81 14.17
C GLN A 196 2.03 24.14 14.40
N ASP A 197 1.67 24.81 15.49
CA ASP A 197 2.33 26.03 15.97
C ASP A 197 2.41 27.18 14.93
N GLY A 198 1.55 27.13 13.90
CA GLY A 198 1.48 28.14 12.83
C GLY A 198 2.63 28.11 11.81
N GLN A 199 3.63 27.24 11.97
CA GLN A 199 4.84 27.24 11.14
C GLN A 199 5.32 25.84 10.75
N MET A 200 4.85 24.78 11.41
CA MET A 200 5.28 23.41 11.15
C MET A 200 4.18 22.62 10.45
N VAL A 201 4.48 22.04 9.30
CA VAL A 201 3.58 21.14 8.56
C VAL A 201 3.92 19.70 8.93
N ILE A 202 2.89 18.94 9.32
CA ILE A 202 2.97 17.51 9.64
C ILE A 202 1.92 16.74 8.84
N PRO A 203 2.09 15.44 8.61
CA PRO A 203 1.05 14.61 8.00
C PRO A 203 -0.25 14.61 8.82
N SER A 204 -1.40 14.55 8.15
CA SER A 204 -2.68 14.37 8.81
C SER A 204 -2.71 13.07 9.63
N LYS A 205 -3.60 13.01 10.63
CA LYS A 205 -3.86 11.81 11.45
C LYS A 205 -4.04 10.54 10.61
N LYS A 206 -4.64 10.61 9.41
CA LYS A 206 -4.85 9.44 8.55
C LYS A 206 -3.55 8.72 8.14
N TYR A 207 -2.45 9.45 8.05
CA TYR A 207 -1.13 8.90 7.76
C TYR A 207 -0.33 8.49 9.00
N ARG A 208 -0.82 8.85 10.19
CA ARG A 208 -0.20 8.54 11.48
C ARG A 208 -0.81 7.30 12.16
N VAL A 209 -1.85 6.71 11.56
CA VAL A 209 -2.42 5.43 12.00
C VAL A 209 -1.39 4.33 11.74
N ALA A 210 -1.23 3.41 12.71
CA ALA A 210 -0.38 2.24 12.51
C ALA A 210 -0.95 1.38 11.37
N GLN A 211 -0.25 1.33 10.23
CA GLN A 211 -0.55 0.36 9.19
C GLN A 211 -0.01 -1.00 9.64
N ILE A 212 -0.86 -1.78 10.31
CA ILE A 212 -0.51 -3.11 10.81
C ILE A 212 -0.65 -4.09 9.65
N PRO A 213 0.44 -4.75 9.18
CA PRO A 213 0.40 -5.64 8.04
C PRO A 213 -0.07 -7.05 8.46
N VAL A 214 -1.34 -7.15 8.87
CA VAL A 214 -1.96 -8.37 9.42
C VAL A 214 -1.74 -9.59 8.50
N GLU A 215 -1.97 -9.45 7.20
CA GLU A 215 -1.80 -10.52 6.20
C GLU A 215 -0.34 -11.01 6.09
N LYS A 216 0.63 -10.10 6.24
CA LYS A 216 2.06 -10.48 6.23
C LYS A 216 2.41 -11.22 7.51
N TRP A 217 1.92 -10.73 8.65
CA TRP A 217 2.21 -11.34 9.97
C TRP A 217 1.65 -12.74 10.13
N GLU A 218 0.59 -13.10 9.41
CA GLU A 218 0.07 -14.48 9.36
C GLU A 218 1.13 -15.49 8.91
N THR A 219 1.96 -15.12 7.92
CA THR A 219 2.97 -16.01 7.32
C THR A 219 4.39 -15.72 7.79
N ALA A 220 4.66 -14.52 8.31
CA ALA A 220 5.97 -14.10 8.81
C ALA A 220 6.45 -14.92 10.01
N ASP A 221 7.77 -15.06 10.16
CA ASP A 221 8.37 -15.64 11.35
C ASP A 221 8.39 -14.62 12.52
N PRO A 222 8.52 -15.07 13.78
CA PRO A 222 8.48 -14.17 14.94
C PRO A 222 9.50 -13.02 14.88
N VAL A 223 10.66 -13.23 14.26
CA VAL A 223 11.73 -12.23 14.15
C VAL A 223 11.31 -11.09 13.24
N GLN A 224 10.71 -11.40 12.10
CA GLN A 224 10.14 -10.43 11.16
C GLN A 224 9.03 -9.60 11.82
N ILE A 225 8.14 -10.24 12.59
CA ILE A 225 7.06 -9.53 13.30
C ILE A 225 7.64 -8.53 14.31
N PHE A 226 8.72 -8.86 15.03
CA PHE A 226 9.38 -7.92 15.92
C PHE A 226 10.04 -6.73 15.18
N ASP A 227 10.69 -6.99 14.04
CA ASP A 227 11.32 -5.94 13.24
C ASP A 227 10.29 -4.96 12.67
N GLU A 228 9.20 -5.47 12.12
CA GLU A 228 8.11 -4.65 11.59
C GLU A 228 7.38 -3.91 12.72
N LEU A 229 7.16 -4.53 13.88
CA LEU A 229 6.57 -3.85 15.04
C LEU A 229 7.45 -2.69 15.53
N GLU A 230 8.77 -2.88 15.61
CA GLU A 230 9.71 -1.81 15.97
C GLU A 230 9.61 -0.63 14.97
N GLU A 231 9.57 -0.94 13.68
CA GLU A 231 9.44 0.05 12.62
C GLU A 231 8.11 0.81 12.70
N ILE A 232 7.00 0.10 12.94
CA ILE A 232 5.66 0.70 13.12
C ILE A 232 5.67 1.64 14.31
N ILE A 233 6.18 1.22 15.47
CA ILE A 233 6.23 2.06 16.67
C ILE A 233 7.16 3.27 16.49
N GLY A 234 8.22 3.15 15.69
CA GLY A 234 9.07 4.27 15.32
C GLY A 234 8.41 5.27 14.36
N LYS A 235 7.34 4.87 13.68
CA LYS A 235 6.62 5.69 12.70
C LYS A 235 5.27 6.22 13.20
N THR A 236 4.65 5.53 14.13
CA THR A 236 3.31 5.82 14.63
C THR A 236 3.35 6.82 15.79
N GLU A 237 2.46 7.81 15.72
CA GLU A 237 2.18 8.72 16.83
C GLU A 237 0.79 8.41 17.42
N GLY A 238 0.66 8.63 18.73
CA GLY A 238 -0.60 8.39 19.45
C GLY A 238 -0.62 7.05 20.17
N HIS A 239 -0.98 7.09 21.45
CA HIS A 239 -0.97 5.92 22.32
C HIS A 239 -1.95 4.82 21.88
N GLU A 240 -3.10 5.19 21.32
CA GLU A 240 -4.12 4.27 20.83
C GLU A 240 -3.60 3.43 19.65
N ASN A 241 -2.95 4.08 18.68
CA ASN A 241 -2.37 3.41 17.51
C ASN A 241 -1.20 2.48 17.90
N ILE A 242 -0.35 2.91 18.84
CA ILE A 242 0.73 2.07 19.38
C ILE A 242 0.14 0.89 20.16
N ALA A 243 -0.90 1.12 20.98
CA ALA A 243 -1.57 0.06 21.72
C ALA A 243 -2.15 -0.99 20.78
N GLU A 244 -2.82 -0.57 19.70
CA GLU A 244 -3.37 -1.48 18.69
C GLU A 244 -2.28 -2.28 17.98
N ALA A 245 -1.20 -1.62 17.54
CA ALA A 245 -0.07 -2.28 16.88
C ALA A 245 0.58 -3.35 17.76
N VAL A 246 0.81 -3.02 19.04
CA VAL A 246 1.35 -3.97 20.01
C VAL A 246 0.36 -5.10 20.28
N GLU A 247 -0.92 -4.82 20.50
CA GLU A 247 -1.94 -5.85 20.77
C GLU A 247 -2.00 -6.87 19.64
N ARG A 248 -2.06 -6.41 18.38
CA ARG A 248 -2.07 -7.28 17.21
C ARG A 248 -0.78 -8.09 17.06
N ALA A 249 0.38 -7.47 17.25
CA ALA A 249 1.64 -8.20 17.16
C ALA A 249 1.73 -9.30 18.23
N VAL A 250 1.26 -9.02 19.45
CA VAL A 250 1.23 -10.01 20.52
C VAL A 250 0.31 -11.19 20.18
N ASP A 251 -0.86 -10.96 19.58
CA ASP A 251 -1.77 -12.04 19.17
C ASP A 251 -1.09 -13.01 18.17
N PHE A 252 -0.35 -12.48 17.18
CA PHE A 252 0.40 -13.32 16.24
C PHE A 252 1.60 -14.01 16.86
N LEU A 253 2.36 -13.31 17.71
CA LEU A 253 3.52 -13.87 18.40
C LEU A 253 3.12 -14.94 19.41
N GLU A 254 1.97 -14.81 20.07
CA GLU A 254 1.41 -15.82 20.98
C GLU A 254 1.10 -17.13 20.25
N GLN A 255 0.57 -17.06 19.03
CA GLN A 255 0.31 -18.25 18.22
C GLN A 255 1.61 -18.93 17.74
N LYS A 256 2.67 -18.16 17.49
CA LYS A 256 3.92 -18.66 16.90
C LYS A 256 4.99 -19.06 17.93
N LEU A 257 4.99 -18.48 19.13
CA LEU A 257 5.99 -18.74 20.18
C LEU A 257 5.54 -19.84 21.15
N ALA A 258 5.51 -21.08 20.69
CA ALA A 258 5.03 -22.25 21.45
C ALA A 258 5.77 -22.53 22.78
N ARG A 259 7.00 -22.04 22.96
CA ARG A 259 7.84 -22.25 24.18
C ARG A 259 8.11 -20.98 24.98
N GLY A 260 7.45 -19.87 24.64
CA GLY A 260 7.73 -18.53 25.18
C GLY A 260 6.71 -17.99 26.19
N GLY A 261 6.02 -18.82 26.96
CA GLY A 261 4.88 -18.37 27.80
C GLY A 261 5.18 -17.19 28.75
N ALA A 262 6.37 -17.13 29.34
CA ALA A 262 6.80 -16.00 30.18
C ALA A 262 7.02 -14.71 29.35
N LEU A 263 7.55 -14.84 28.14
CA LEU A 263 7.77 -13.73 27.21
C LEU A 263 6.42 -13.21 26.68
N VAL A 264 5.53 -14.11 26.28
CA VAL A 264 4.15 -13.76 25.84
C VAL A 264 3.39 -13.04 26.95
N PHE A 265 3.52 -13.49 28.20
CA PHE A 265 2.91 -12.81 29.34
C PHE A 265 3.44 -11.38 29.54
N GLU A 266 4.76 -11.18 29.42
CA GLU A 266 5.37 -9.86 29.52
C GLU A 266 4.90 -8.92 28.40
N MET A 267 4.80 -9.46 27.18
CA MET A 267 4.28 -8.76 26.01
C MET A 267 2.81 -8.36 26.21
N ARG A 268 1.94 -9.28 26.64
CA ARG A 268 0.52 -9.01 26.93
C ARG A 268 0.34 -7.96 28.02
N ARG A 269 1.14 -8.04 29.09
CA ARG A 269 1.14 -7.03 30.17
C ARG A 269 1.52 -5.66 29.65
N THR A 270 2.48 -5.59 28.73
CA THR A 270 2.91 -4.33 28.12
C THR A 270 1.85 -3.78 27.17
N ALA A 271 1.20 -4.63 26.36
CA ALA A 271 0.06 -4.25 25.52
C ALA A 271 -1.09 -3.64 26.35
N ASN A 272 -1.47 -4.32 27.44
CA ASN A 272 -2.51 -3.84 28.36
C ASN A 272 -2.15 -2.50 29.02
N LYS A 273 -0.85 -2.26 29.30
CA LYS A 273 -0.39 -0.98 29.85
C LYS A 273 -0.57 0.15 28.85
N TRP A 274 -0.27 -0.07 27.58
CA TRP A 274 -0.47 0.91 26.50
C TRP A 274 -1.96 1.16 26.23
N LYS A 275 -2.80 0.13 26.37
CA LYS A 275 -4.26 0.25 26.29
C LYS A 275 -4.85 1.08 27.43
N ALA A 276 -4.23 1.06 28.60
CA ALA A 276 -4.68 1.81 29.78
C ALA A 276 -4.24 3.28 29.77
N GLY A 277 -3.27 3.68 28.94
CA GLY A 277 -2.85 5.07 28.81
C GLY A 277 -1.47 5.24 28.16
N PRO A 278 -1.09 6.50 27.87
CA PRO A 278 0.16 6.82 27.21
C PRO A 278 1.37 6.34 28.03
N ALA A 279 2.29 5.66 27.36
CA ALA A 279 3.55 5.21 27.93
C ALA A 279 4.73 5.68 27.07
N ASP A 280 5.95 5.41 27.53
CA ASP A 280 7.16 5.81 26.82
C ASP A 280 7.40 4.93 25.58
N ALA A 281 7.24 5.53 24.39
CA ALA A 281 7.45 4.87 23.10
C ALA A 281 8.92 4.43 22.91
N LYS A 282 9.91 5.18 23.41
CA LYS A 282 11.33 4.80 23.32
C LYS A 282 11.61 3.60 24.21
N GLY A 283 11.05 3.58 25.41
CA GLY A 283 11.10 2.44 26.30
C GLY A 283 10.44 1.18 25.71
N LEU A 284 9.37 1.34 24.93
CA LEU A 284 8.73 0.22 24.22
C LEU A 284 9.63 -0.36 23.12
N GLN A 285 10.29 0.48 22.31
CA GLN A 285 11.24 0.01 21.29
C GLN A 285 12.39 -0.81 21.90
N TYR A 286 12.94 -0.36 23.05
CA TYR A 286 13.98 -1.11 23.75
C TYR A 286 13.47 -2.49 24.21
N LYS A 287 12.25 -2.55 24.75
CA LYS A 287 11.62 -3.81 25.15
C LYS A 287 11.39 -4.75 23.98
N ILE A 288 11.00 -4.24 22.81
CA ILE A 288 10.81 -5.07 21.61
C ILE A 288 12.12 -5.71 21.17
N LYS A 289 13.23 -4.99 21.21
CA LYS A 289 14.57 -5.56 20.95
C LYS A 289 14.92 -6.66 21.93
N GLU A 290 14.64 -6.43 23.21
CA GLU A 290 14.86 -7.41 24.26
C GLU A 290 13.99 -8.67 24.05
N TRP A 291 12.72 -8.49 23.69
CA TRP A 291 11.81 -9.59 23.37
C TRP A 291 12.28 -10.39 22.15
N LYS A 292 12.73 -9.70 21.09
CA LYS A 292 13.33 -10.31 19.91
C LYS A 292 14.53 -11.19 20.28
N SER A 293 15.47 -10.67 21.07
CA SER A 293 16.64 -11.44 21.51
C SER A 293 16.26 -12.65 22.36
N ARG A 294 15.26 -12.51 23.25
CA ARG A 294 14.77 -13.63 24.07
C ARG A 294 14.02 -14.67 23.24
N ALA A 295 13.23 -14.25 22.25
CA ALA A 295 12.54 -15.16 21.34
C ALA A 295 13.52 -15.98 20.48
N LEU A 296 14.59 -15.34 19.98
CA LEU A 296 15.68 -16.02 19.26
C LEU A 296 16.40 -17.05 20.12
N ALA A 297 16.52 -16.82 21.44
CA ALA A 297 17.13 -17.77 22.37
C ALA A 297 16.20 -18.95 22.73
N LEU A 298 14.91 -18.87 22.40
CA LEU A 298 13.88 -19.87 22.70
C LEU A 298 13.49 -20.74 21.49
N GLY A 299 13.82 -20.28 20.28
CA GLY A 299 13.68 -21.04 19.02
C GLY A 299 14.83 -22.02 18.82
#